data_AF-K1U5E3-F1
#
_entry.id   AF-K1U5E3-F1
#
_cell.length_a   1.000
_cell.length_b   1.000
_cell.length_c   1.000
_cell.angle_alpha   90.00
_cell.angle_beta   90.00
_cell.angle_gamma   90.00
#
_symmetry.space_group_name_H-M   'P 1'
#
loop_
_entity.id
_entity.type
_entity.pdbx_description
1 polymer ?
#
loop_
_entity_poly.entity_id
_entity_poly.type
_entity_poly.pdbx_seq_one_letter_code
_entity_poly.pdbx_strand_id
1 'polypeptide(L)'
;KNEWYNCTVNDVRSAVRELRTGERTDEYRTADFKMRPEQSKAVDRTIEYFENIKKTEPERIPKFLWNAKMRFGKTFAAYELCKKMNFKRILILTFKPAVESAWSEDLRTHVDFEGWQYVSNKDAHNNKQNIDEAYYNADSTRPIVVFGSFQDLLGTNENGGIKYKNEFIHTTNWDIVIFDEYHFGAWRENAKKLFDDPDDEDIDFDAEKYQKEEAGNAVNETFLPITSSHYLYLSGTPFRAMHSGEFIEEQIFNWTYSDEQSAKENWKGKNNPYLSLPRMVMMTYKIPESIRSVASEGEF
;
A
#
# COMPACT_ATOMS: atom_id res chain seq x y z
N LYS A 1 19.61 40.56 23.26
CA LYS A 1 18.21 40.86 22.85
C LYS A 1 17.57 39.52 22.54
N ASN A 2 16.52 39.13 23.27
CA ASN A 2 15.79 37.90 22.97
C ASN A 2 14.54 38.31 22.21
N GLU A 3 14.41 37.84 20.98
CA GLU A 3 13.21 38.01 20.17
C GLU A 3 12.35 36.75 20.32
N TRP A 4 11.05 36.94 20.55
CA TRP A 4 10.08 35.86 20.68
C TRP A 4 9.22 35.83 19.42
N TYR A 5 9.06 34.64 18.85
CA TYR A 5 8.25 34.42 17.66
C TYR A 5 7.07 33.51 18.03
N ASN A 6 5.87 33.87 17.57
CA ASN A 6 4.73 32.96 17.62
C ASN A 6 4.85 32.00 16.43
N CYS A 7 5.06 30.72 16.70
CA CYS A 7 5.29 29.71 15.68
C CYS A 7 4.69 28.36 16.10
N THR A 8 4.23 27.60 15.12
CA THR A 8 3.81 26.22 15.29
C THR A 8 5.02 25.27 15.30
N VAL A 9 4.82 24.03 15.71
CA VAL A 9 5.86 22.99 15.62
C VAL A 9 6.32 22.79 14.17
N ASN A 10 5.45 22.96 13.18
CA ASN A 10 5.79 22.81 11.78
C ASN A 10 6.66 23.96 11.28
N ASP A 11 6.39 25.20 11.71
CA ASP A 11 7.22 26.36 11.38
C ASP A 11 8.66 26.15 11.86
N VAL A 12 8.82 25.61 13.07
CA VAL A 12 10.14 25.26 13.63
C VAL A 12 10.81 24.15 12.81
N ARG A 13 10.07 23.09 12.45
CA ARG A 13 10.61 21.99 11.62
C ARG A 13 11.03 22.47 10.23
N SER A 14 10.23 23.32 9.59
CA SER A 14 10.54 23.92 8.29
C SER A 14 11.77 24.80 8.36
N ALA A 15 11.89 25.65 9.39
CA ALA A 15 13.09 26.47 9.61
C ALA A 15 14.35 25.62 9.87
N VAL A 16 14.25 24.57 10.69
CA VAL A 16 15.37 23.64 10.94
C VAL A 16 15.81 22.93 9.66
N ARG A 17 14.86 22.53 8.82
CA ARG A 17 15.15 21.91 7.52
C ARG A 17 15.86 22.92 6.59
N GLU A 18 15.30 24.12 6.41
CA GLU A 18 15.88 25.18 5.57
C GLU A 18 17.32 25.48 5.99
N LEU A 19 17.60 25.55 7.28
CA LEU A 19 18.97 25.75 7.80
C LEU A 19 19.91 24.58 7.49
N ARG A 20 19.40 23.35 7.48
CA ARG A 20 20.21 22.13 7.23
C ARG A 20 20.46 21.90 5.74
N THR A 21 19.46 22.16 4.89
CA THR A 21 19.49 21.82 3.47
C THR A 21 19.79 23.01 2.56
N GLY A 22 19.54 24.25 3.03
CA GLY A 22 19.61 25.46 2.22
C GLY A 22 18.42 25.66 1.27
N GLU A 23 17.39 24.81 1.36
CA GLU A 23 16.22 24.83 0.47
C GLU A 23 14.96 25.27 1.21
N ARG A 24 14.22 26.21 0.63
CA ARG A 24 12.86 26.53 1.08
C ARG A 24 11.85 25.61 0.42
N THR A 25 10.99 25.01 1.23
CA THR A 25 9.86 24.19 0.79
C THR A 25 8.56 24.80 1.30
N ASP A 26 7.43 24.32 0.80
CA ASP A 26 6.12 24.59 1.40
C ASP A 26 6.17 24.31 2.91
N GLU A 27 5.54 25.17 3.73
CA GLU A 27 5.67 25.19 5.20
C GLU A 27 5.26 23.87 5.87
N TYR A 28 4.54 23.01 5.14
CA TYR A 28 4.07 21.69 5.57
C TYR A 28 4.95 20.52 5.12
N ARG A 29 5.91 20.74 4.20
CA ARG A 29 6.80 19.68 3.65
C ARG A 29 8.13 19.61 4.39
N THR A 30 8.10 18.98 5.57
CA THR A 30 9.28 18.88 6.44
C THR A 30 10.05 17.56 6.34
N ALA A 31 9.45 16.52 5.77
CA ALA A 31 10.07 15.20 5.72
C ALA A 31 11.04 15.07 4.52
N ASP A 32 12.28 14.68 4.77
CA ASP A 32 13.35 14.54 3.77
C ASP A 32 14.18 13.26 3.94
N PHE A 33 13.62 12.27 4.65
CA PHE A 33 14.29 11.00 4.85
C PHE A 33 14.44 10.25 3.52
N LYS A 34 15.47 9.41 3.42
CA LYS A 34 15.75 8.65 2.20
C LYS A 34 15.38 7.20 2.36
N MET A 35 15.15 6.53 1.23
CA MET A 35 14.93 5.09 1.22
C MET A 35 16.08 4.37 1.91
N ARG A 36 15.72 3.41 2.77
CA ARG A 36 16.65 2.42 3.31
C ARG A 36 17.07 1.44 2.19
N PRO A 37 18.22 0.76 2.33
CA PRO A 37 18.73 -0.13 1.29
C PRO A 37 17.73 -1.18 0.79
N GLU A 38 16.92 -1.77 1.68
CA GLU A 38 15.90 -2.75 1.32
C GLU A 38 14.74 -2.14 0.54
N GLN A 39 14.38 -0.88 0.84
CA GLN A 39 13.33 -0.15 0.11
C GLN A 39 13.82 0.17 -1.30
N SER A 40 15.05 0.67 -1.44
CA SER A 40 15.66 0.89 -2.75
C SER A 40 15.74 -0.41 -3.56
N LYS A 41 16.15 -1.52 -2.93
CA LYS A 41 16.20 -2.84 -3.60
C LYS A 41 14.82 -3.33 -4.04
N ALA A 42 13.78 -3.12 -3.23
CA ALA A 42 12.41 -3.47 -3.62
C ALA A 42 11.96 -2.67 -4.84
N VAL A 43 12.17 -1.37 -4.83
CA VAL A 43 11.84 -0.46 -5.94
C VAL A 43 12.61 -0.84 -7.20
N ASP A 44 13.92 -1.01 -7.11
CA ASP A 44 14.77 -1.29 -8.28
C ASP A 44 14.41 -2.64 -8.91
N ARG A 45 14.14 -3.68 -8.09
CA ARG A 45 13.71 -4.99 -8.57
C ARG A 45 12.33 -4.94 -9.24
N THR A 46 11.41 -4.12 -8.72
CA THR A 46 10.10 -3.93 -9.35
C THR A 46 10.22 -3.23 -10.70
N ILE A 47 11.06 -2.18 -10.80
CA ILE A 47 11.32 -1.49 -12.07
C ILE A 47 11.91 -2.46 -13.10
N GLU A 48 12.95 -3.20 -12.71
CA GLU A 48 13.60 -4.19 -13.58
C GLU A 48 12.57 -5.22 -14.10
N TYR A 49 11.73 -5.75 -13.21
CA TYR A 49 10.69 -6.70 -13.58
C TYR A 49 9.65 -6.09 -14.52
N PHE A 50 9.12 -4.89 -14.23
CA PHE A 50 8.14 -4.20 -15.07
C PHE A 50 8.69 -3.92 -16.47
N GLU A 51 9.93 -3.42 -16.56
CA GLU A 51 10.59 -3.17 -17.83
C GLU A 51 10.87 -4.45 -18.61
N ASN A 52 11.22 -5.54 -17.94
CA ASN A 52 11.46 -6.82 -18.58
C ASN A 52 10.18 -7.37 -19.22
N ILE A 53 9.08 -7.42 -18.46
CA ILE A 53 7.78 -7.89 -18.99
C ILE A 53 7.31 -7.03 -20.17
N LYS A 54 7.45 -5.70 -20.09
CA LYS A 54 7.11 -4.82 -21.21
C LYS A 54 7.91 -5.12 -22.48
N LYS A 55 9.13 -5.65 -22.35
CA LYS A 55 10.00 -6.04 -23.47
C LYS A 55 9.71 -7.46 -23.97
N THR A 56 9.48 -8.41 -23.07
CA THR A 56 9.38 -9.84 -23.41
C THR A 56 7.95 -10.30 -23.66
N GLU A 57 6.96 -9.68 -23.01
CA GLU A 57 5.55 -10.02 -23.05
C GLU A 57 4.67 -8.74 -23.11
N PRO A 58 4.69 -7.95 -24.22
CA PRO A 58 4.07 -6.61 -24.27
C PRO A 58 2.56 -6.57 -24.01
N GLU A 59 1.84 -7.66 -24.31
CA GLU A 59 0.41 -7.81 -24.07
C GLU A 59 0.08 -8.16 -22.61
N ARG A 60 1.09 -8.55 -21.82
CA ARG A 60 0.91 -8.91 -20.42
C ARG A 60 1.13 -7.68 -19.53
N ILE A 61 0.13 -7.36 -18.73
CA ILE A 61 0.26 -6.34 -17.69
C ILE A 61 1.13 -6.91 -16.57
N PRO A 62 2.28 -6.29 -16.24
CA PRO A 62 3.17 -6.80 -15.20
C PRO A 62 2.56 -6.63 -13.80
N LYS A 63 2.81 -7.64 -12.96
CA LYS A 63 2.34 -7.71 -11.56
C LYS A 63 3.49 -8.02 -10.64
N PHE A 64 3.61 -7.28 -9.54
CA PHE A 64 4.68 -7.48 -8.57
C PHE A 64 4.16 -7.44 -7.14
N LEU A 65 4.70 -8.29 -6.28
CA LEU A 65 4.32 -8.42 -4.88
C LEU A 65 5.47 -7.97 -3.97
N TRP A 66 5.21 -6.96 -3.15
CA TRP A 66 6.04 -6.65 -1.99
C TRP A 66 5.49 -7.36 -0.77
N ASN A 67 6.15 -8.45 -0.44
CA ASN A 67 5.87 -9.26 0.71
C ASN A 67 6.75 -8.81 1.89
N ALA A 68 6.40 -7.67 2.46
CA ALA A 68 7.24 -6.95 3.39
C ALA A 68 6.54 -6.69 4.72
N LYS A 69 7.21 -7.01 5.81
CA LYS A 69 6.69 -6.84 7.17
C LYS A 69 6.18 -5.42 7.47
N MET A 70 5.45 -5.28 8.57
CA MET A 70 5.03 -3.96 9.08
C MET A 70 6.23 -3.04 9.34
N ARG A 71 6.05 -1.73 9.17
CA ARG A 71 7.12 -0.71 9.22
C ARG A 71 8.25 -0.91 8.20
N PHE A 72 8.02 -1.63 7.11
CA PHE A 72 8.87 -1.55 5.93
C PHE A 72 8.84 -0.15 5.28
N GLY A 73 7.78 0.65 5.51
CA GLY A 73 7.58 1.93 4.83
C GLY A 73 7.15 1.72 3.38
N LYS A 74 6.11 0.88 3.20
CA LYS A 74 5.59 0.49 1.88
C LYS A 74 4.98 1.68 1.14
N THR A 75 4.27 2.54 1.86
CA THR A 75 3.67 3.79 1.38
C THR A 75 4.72 4.68 0.69
N PHE A 76 5.72 5.14 1.46
CA PHE A 76 6.84 5.94 0.95
C PHE A 76 7.59 5.26 -0.21
N ALA A 77 7.95 3.98 -0.07
CA ALA A 77 8.69 3.26 -1.11
C ALA A 77 7.87 3.10 -2.40
N ALA A 78 6.55 2.94 -2.30
CA ALA A 78 5.67 2.85 -3.46
C ALA A 78 5.55 4.19 -4.20
N TYR A 79 5.54 5.32 -3.48
CA TYR A 79 5.63 6.64 -4.13
C TYR A 79 6.99 6.87 -4.79
N GLU A 80 8.09 6.42 -4.17
CA GLU A 80 9.42 6.46 -4.80
C GLU A 80 9.49 5.60 -6.07
N LEU A 81 8.84 4.42 -6.09
CA LEU A 81 8.66 3.63 -7.31
C LEU A 81 7.93 4.43 -8.39
N CYS A 82 6.77 5.00 -8.05
CA CYS A 82 5.96 5.79 -8.99
C CYS A 82 6.75 6.98 -9.53
N LYS A 83 7.51 7.67 -8.67
CA LYS A 83 8.38 8.79 -9.05
C LYS A 83 9.48 8.36 -10.01
N LYS A 84 10.21 7.28 -9.71
CA LYS A 84 11.27 6.75 -10.58
C LYS A 84 10.75 6.30 -11.96
N MET A 85 9.53 5.77 -12.01
CA MET A 85 8.88 5.37 -13.26
C MET A 85 8.09 6.49 -13.95
N ASN A 86 8.10 7.70 -13.38
CA ASN A 86 7.39 8.87 -13.90
C ASN A 86 5.87 8.65 -14.07
N PHE A 87 5.26 7.89 -13.15
CA PHE A 87 3.82 7.65 -13.11
C PHE A 87 3.07 8.90 -12.65
N LYS A 88 1.94 9.18 -13.31
CA LYS A 88 1.07 10.35 -13.08
C LYS A 88 -0.34 9.99 -12.64
N ARG A 89 -0.82 8.79 -12.93
CA ARG A 89 -2.13 8.28 -12.51
C ARG A 89 -1.94 7.05 -11.65
N ILE A 90 -2.11 7.24 -10.34
CA ILE A 90 -1.83 6.24 -9.33
C ILE A 90 -3.12 5.99 -8.55
N LEU A 91 -3.61 4.76 -8.58
CA LEU A 91 -4.78 4.34 -7.81
C LEU A 91 -4.31 3.43 -6.67
N ILE A 92 -4.72 3.74 -5.45
CA ILE A 92 -4.45 2.93 -4.26
C ILE A 92 -5.79 2.41 -3.73
N LEU A 93 -5.90 1.09 -3.62
CA LEU A 93 -7.07 0.38 -3.12
C LEU A 93 -6.72 -0.41 -1.86
N THR A 94 -7.56 -0.32 -0.84
CA THR A 94 -7.36 -1.03 0.43
C THR A 94 -8.67 -1.62 0.97
N PHE A 95 -8.58 -2.68 1.77
CA PHE A 95 -9.70 -3.16 2.59
C PHE A 95 -9.76 -2.50 3.97
N LYS A 96 -8.75 -1.71 4.35
CA LYS A 96 -8.66 -1.08 5.67
C LYS A 96 -8.61 0.44 5.50
N PRO A 97 -9.76 1.15 5.51
CA PRO A 97 -9.80 2.60 5.35
C PRO A 97 -8.87 3.38 6.31
N ALA A 98 -8.62 2.82 7.50
CA ALA A 98 -7.74 3.40 8.52
C ALA A 98 -6.29 3.66 8.05
N VAL A 99 -5.82 3.04 6.96
CA VAL A 99 -4.47 3.28 6.42
C VAL A 99 -4.34 4.55 5.58
N GLU A 100 -5.46 5.21 5.25
CA GLU A 100 -5.49 6.44 4.43
C GLU A 100 -4.56 7.53 4.96
N SER A 101 -4.53 7.74 6.28
CA SER A 101 -3.73 8.80 6.88
C SER A 101 -2.24 8.63 6.59
N ALA A 102 -1.74 7.38 6.60
CA ALA A 102 -0.34 7.10 6.31
C ALA A 102 0.03 7.44 4.86
N TRP A 103 -0.83 7.06 3.89
CA TRP A 103 -0.64 7.41 2.48
C TRP A 103 -0.71 8.92 2.24
N SER A 104 -1.72 9.58 2.79
CA SER A 104 -1.90 11.04 2.66
C SER A 104 -0.74 11.82 3.31
N GLU A 105 -0.31 11.42 4.51
CA GLU A 105 0.77 12.08 5.24
C GLU A 105 2.11 11.95 4.50
N ASP A 106 2.48 10.75 4.06
CA ASP A 106 3.72 10.53 3.30
C ASP A 106 3.74 11.39 2.02
N LEU A 107 2.63 11.47 1.28
CA LEU A 107 2.57 12.26 0.05
C LEU A 107 2.64 13.77 0.32
N ARG A 108 1.92 14.24 1.34
CA ARG A 108 1.77 15.69 1.63
C ARG A 108 2.97 16.28 2.34
N THR A 109 3.66 15.51 3.18
CA THR A 109 4.73 16.03 4.05
C THR A 109 6.13 15.81 3.51
N HIS A 110 6.32 14.86 2.59
CA HIS A 110 7.64 14.55 2.06
C HIS A 110 8.04 15.47 0.90
N VAL A 111 9.28 15.95 0.90
CA VAL A 111 9.77 16.89 -0.12
C VAL A 111 9.88 16.26 -1.51
N ASP A 112 10.14 14.96 -1.58
CA ASP A 112 10.29 14.25 -2.85
C ASP A 112 9.00 14.23 -3.70
N PHE A 113 7.84 14.49 -3.09
CA PHE A 113 6.52 14.51 -3.75
C PHE A 113 5.90 15.91 -3.80
N GLU A 114 6.72 16.95 -3.69
CA GLU A 114 6.29 18.30 -4.04
C GLU A 114 5.68 18.31 -5.44
N GLY A 115 4.55 18.99 -5.60
CA GLY A 115 3.81 18.94 -6.85
C GLY A 115 2.70 17.88 -6.90
N TRP A 116 2.74 16.84 -6.08
CA TRP A 116 1.77 15.74 -6.20
C TRP A 116 0.44 16.09 -5.54
N GLN A 117 -0.65 15.55 -6.09
CA GLN A 117 -2.02 15.81 -5.64
C GLN A 117 -2.62 14.54 -5.05
N TYR A 118 -3.31 14.66 -3.92
CA TYR A 118 -3.99 13.56 -3.24
C TYR A 118 -5.50 13.74 -3.35
N VAL A 119 -6.21 12.69 -3.76
CA VAL A 119 -7.66 12.66 -3.88
C VAL A 119 -8.19 11.45 -3.13
N SER A 120 -9.11 11.68 -2.20
CA SER A 120 -9.85 10.64 -1.48
C SER A 120 -11.26 11.13 -1.14
N ASN A 121 -12.15 10.21 -0.78
CA ASN A 121 -13.50 10.56 -0.33
C ASN A 121 -13.47 11.50 0.89
N LYS A 122 -12.57 11.23 1.85
CA LYS A 122 -12.42 12.05 3.05
C LYS A 122 -12.01 13.48 2.70
N ASP A 123 -11.03 13.66 1.82
CA ASP A 123 -10.57 14.99 1.40
C ASP A 123 -11.61 15.70 0.53
N ALA A 124 -12.35 14.98 -0.31
CA ALA A 124 -13.45 15.54 -1.08
C ALA A 124 -14.57 16.06 -0.16
N HIS A 125 -15.01 15.23 0.80
CA HIS A 125 -16.03 15.60 1.78
C HIS A 125 -15.63 16.82 2.62
N ASN A 126 -14.37 16.88 3.09
CA ASN A 126 -13.86 18.03 3.82
C ASN A 126 -13.92 19.34 3.02
N ASN A 127 -13.81 19.24 1.69
CA ASN A 127 -13.90 20.36 0.76
C ASN A 127 -15.31 20.56 0.17
N LYS A 128 -16.33 19.89 0.72
CA LYS A 128 -17.74 19.96 0.27
C LYS A 128 -17.94 19.63 -1.21
N GLN A 129 -17.10 18.76 -1.76
CA GLN A 129 -17.19 18.23 -3.12
C GLN A 129 -17.30 16.70 -3.08
N ASN A 130 -17.70 16.08 -4.18
CA ASN A 130 -17.56 14.63 -4.33
C ASN A 130 -16.17 14.27 -4.90
N ILE A 131 -15.83 12.97 -4.88
CA ILE A 131 -14.50 12.52 -5.31
C ILE A 131 -14.27 12.65 -6.82
N ASP A 132 -15.31 12.50 -7.65
CA ASP A 132 -15.22 12.76 -9.09
C ASP A 132 -14.86 14.23 -9.36
N GLU A 133 -15.55 15.17 -8.71
CA GLU A 133 -15.25 16.61 -8.76
C GLU A 133 -13.82 16.89 -8.29
N ALA A 134 -13.40 16.28 -7.18
CA ALA A 134 -12.04 16.43 -6.67
C ALA A 134 -10.97 15.95 -7.68
N TYR A 135 -11.23 14.82 -8.35
CA TYR A 135 -10.35 14.29 -9.38
C TYR A 135 -10.31 15.18 -10.62
N TYR A 136 -11.45 15.63 -11.15
CA TYR A 136 -11.51 16.47 -12.35
C TYR A 136 -11.03 17.91 -12.11
N ASN A 137 -11.12 18.42 -10.87
CA ASN A 137 -10.55 19.72 -10.48
C ASN A 137 -9.03 19.68 -10.29
N ALA A 138 -8.43 18.49 -10.17
CA ALA A 138 -6.99 18.35 -10.04
C ALA A 138 -6.26 18.70 -11.34
N ASP A 139 -5.06 19.28 -11.22
CA ASP A 139 -4.22 19.59 -12.37
C ASP A 139 -3.72 18.30 -13.03
N SER A 140 -4.32 17.95 -14.16
CA SER A 140 -3.99 16.74 -14.91
C SER A 140 -2.55 16.69 -15.43
N THR A 141 -1.81 17.80 -15.46
CA THR A 141 -0.40 17.80 -15.90
C THR A 141 0.55 17.22 -14.85
N ARG A 142 0.13 17.25 -13.58
CA ARG A 142 0.86 16.80 -12.40
C ARG A 142 0.44 15.39 -11.97
N PRO A 143 1.26 14.67 -11.17
CA PRO A 143 0.87 13.38 -10.62
C PRO A 143 -0.35 13.52 -9.69
N ILE A 144 -1.30 12.60 -9.87
CA ILE A 144 -2.53 12.48 -9.07
C ILE A 144 -2.53 11.09 -8.45
N VAL A 145 -2.62 11.06 -7.13
CA VAL A 145 -2.81 9.86 -6.33
C VAL A 145 -4.26 9.83 -5.87
N VAL A 146 -4.97 8.79 -6.26
CA VAL A 146 -6.33 8.52 -5.79
C VAL A 146 -6.28 7.38 -4.79
N PHE A 147 -6.84 7.61 -3.61
CA PHE A 147 -6.95 6.61 -2.56
C PHE A 147 -8.41 6.37 -2.22
N GLY A 148 -8.76 5.10 -2.05
CA GLY A 148 -10.01 4.75 -1.40
C GLY A 148 -10.09 3.27 -1.04
N SER A 149 -11.11 2.95 -0.24
CA SER A 149 -11.40 1.54 0.05
C SER A 149 -12.11 0.88 -1.13
N PHE A 150 -12.08 -0.45 -1.18
CA PHE A 150 -12.86 -1.19 -2.18
C PHE A 150 -14.36 -0.88 -2.07
N GLN A 151 -14.91 -0.80 -0.86
CA GLN A 151 -16.33 -0.50 -0.62
C GLN A 151 -16.69 0.88 -1.16
N ASP A 152 -15.83 1.86 -0.89
CA ASP A 152 -16.02 3.25 -1.28
C ASP A 152 -15.93 3.48 -2.79
N LEU A 153 -14.96 2.82 -3.43
CA LEU A 153 -14.60 3.09 -4.82
C LEU A 153 -15.29 2.18 -5.82
N LEU A 154 -15.65 0.96 -5.40
CA LEU A 154 -16.17 -0.09 -6.28
C LEU A 154 -17.49 -0.68 -5.81
N GLY A 155 -18.07 -0.19 -4.72
CA GLY A 155 -19.38 -0.63 -4.25
C GLY A 155 -20.47 -0.40 -5.30
N THR A 156 -21.38 -1.37 -5.44
CA THR A 156 -22.54 -1.31 -6.32
C THR A 156 -23.65 -0.44 -5.71
N ASN A 157 -24.56 0.06 -6.54
CA ASN A 157 -25.80 0.68 -6.08
C ASN A 157 -26.82 -0.41 -5.67
N GLU A 158 -27.93 -0.03 -5.05
CA GLU A 158 -29.00 -0.95 -4.59
C GLU A 158 -29.56 -1.88 -5.70
N ASN A 159 -29.27 -1.59 -6.98
CA ASN A 159 -29.72 -2.36 -8.15
C ASN A 159 -28.60 -3.22 -8.76
N GLY A 160 -27.45 -3.40 -8.09
CA GLY A 160 -26.32 -4.19 -8.59
C GLY A 160 -25.55 -3.55 -9.75
N GLY A 161 -25.85 -2.30 -10.10
CA GLY A 161 -25.10 -1.52 -11.09
C GLY A 161 -23.90 -0.81 -10.44
N ILE A 162 -22.86 -0.53 -11.22
CA ILE A 162 -21.76 0.34 -10.79
C ILE A 162 -22.36 1.67 -10.31
N LYS A 163 -21.99 2.14 -9.10
CA LYS A 163 -22.41 3.47 -8.64
C LYS A 163 -21.95 4.49 -9.70
N TYR A 164 -22.84 5.41 -10.12
CA TYR A 164 -22.45 6.55 -10.97
C TYR A 164 -21.40 7.46 -10.30
N LYS A 165 -21.14 7.27 -9.00
CA LYS A 165 -20.03 7.86 -8.27
C LYS A 165 -18.76 7.06 -8.58
N ASN A 166 -17.66 7.74 -8.86
CA ASN A 166 -16.35 7.18 -9.22
C ASN A 166 -16.20 6.74 -10.69
N GLU A 167 -16.93 7.35 -11.62
CA GLU A 167 -16.83 7.06 -13.07
C GLU A 167 -15.39 7.21 -13.58
N PHE A 168 -14.64 8.17 -13.03
CA PHE A 168 -13.26 8.42 -13.42
C PHE A 168 -12.35 7.19 -13.18
N ILE A 169 -12.68 6.31 -12.23
CA ILE A 169 -11.87 5.11 -11.94
C ILE A 169 -11.90 4.13 -13.10
N HIS A 170 -13.04 4.00 -13.75
CA HIS A 170 -13.26 3.07 -14.86
C HIS A 170 -12.84 3.67 -16.22
N THR A 171 -12.88 4.99 -16.34
CA THR A 171 -12.55 5.70 -17.60
C THR A 171 -11.10 6.16 -17.68
N THR A 172 -10.40 6.27 -16.55
CA THR A 172 -8.97 6.60 -16.51
C THR A 172 -8.14 5.35 -16.79
N ASN A 173 -7.14 5.47 -17.68
CA ASN A 173 -6.07 4.49 -17.77
C ASN A 173 -5.01 4.81 -16.70
N TRP A 174 -4.89 3.94 -15.71
CA TRP A 174 -3.97 4.11 -14.60
C TRP A 174 -2.56 3.67 -15.00
N ASP A 175 -1.55 4.44 -14.60
CA ASP A 175 -0.17 4.01 -14.78
C ASP A 175 0.13 2.82 -13.86
N ILE A 176 -0.43 2.85 -12.65
CA ILE A 176 -0.33 1.77 -11.67
C ILE A 176 -1.57 1.73 -10.77
N VAL A 177 -1.98 0.50 -10.44
CA VAL A 177 -2.91 0.22 -9.35
C VAL A 177 -2.14 -0.50 -8.24
N ILE A 178 -2.27 0.03 -7.02
CA ILE A 178 -1.61 -0.48 -5.83
C ILE A 178 -2.67 -1.06 -4.89
N PHE A 179 -2.54 -2.36 -4.59
CA PHE A 179 -3.37 -3.04 -3.61
C PHE A 179 -2.66 -3.06 -2.27
N ASP A 180 -3.14 -2.24 -1.33
CA ASP A 180 -2.61 -2.19 0.02
C ASP A 180 -3.26 -3.25 0.94
N GLU A 181 -2.51 -3.68 1.96
CA GLU A 181 -2.89 -4.74 2.89
C GLU A 181 -3.37 -6.01 2.16
N TYR A 182 -2.67 -6.39 1.09
CA TYR A 182 -2.96 -7.59 0.33
C TYR A 182 -2.77 -8.83 1.22
N HIS A 183 -3.87 -9.52 1.49
CA HIS A 183 -3.90 -10.78 2.22
C HIS A 183 -4.36 -11.89 1.27
N PHE A 184 -3.48 -12.88 1.07
CA PHE A 184 -3.74 -14.04 0.23
C PHE A 184 -5.00 -14.81 0.70
N GLY A 185 -5.82 -15.27 -0.25
CA GLY A 185 -7.07 -16.02 -0.04
C GLY A 185 -8.28 -15.15 0.32
N ALA A 186 -8.12 -14.22 1.25
CA ALA A 186 -9.19 -13.30 1.65
C ALA A 186 -9.56 -12.30 0.55
N TRP A 187 -8.60 -11.89 -0.28
CA TRP A 187 -8.80 -10.81 -1.25
C TRP A 187 -9.87 -11.12 -2.31
N ARG A 188 -9.90 -12.36 -2.84
CA ARG A 188 -10.83 -12.77 -3.90
C ARG A 188 -12.24 -12.99 -3.37
N GLU A 189 -12.38 -13.63 -2.20
CA GLU A 189 -13.68 -13.74 -1.54
C GLU A 189 -14.20 -12.39 -1.08
N ASN A 190 -13.37 -11.56 -0.44
CA ASN A 190 -13.80 -10.25 0.02
C ASN A 190 -14.19 -9.36 -1.15
N ALA A 191 -13.43 -9.37 -2.25
CA ALA A 191 -13.81 -8.62 -3.43
C ALA A 191 -15.10 -9.17 -4.06
N LYS A 192 -15.24 -10.50 -4.20
CA LYS A 192 -16.45 -11.12 -4.76
C LYS A 192 -17.69 -10.83 -3.89
N LYS A 193 -17.59 -11.02 -2.57
CA LYS A 193 -18.63 -10.68 -1.60
C LYS A 193 -18.97 -9.18 -1.64
N LEU A 194 -17.99 -8.30 -1.81
CA LEU A 194 -18.21 -6.86 -1.92
C LEU A 194 -19.02 -6.46 -3.17
N PHE A 195 -18.99 -7.27 -4.23
CA PHE A 195 -19.85 -7.10 -5.40
C PHE A 195 -21.20 -7.83 -5.26
N ASP A 196 -21.23 -8.96 -4.55
CA ASP A 196 -22.43 -9.80 -4.37
C ASP A 196 -23.37 -9.27 -3.25
N ASP A 197 -22.83 -8.66 -2.19
CA ASP A 197 -23.58 -8.11 -1.05
C ASP A 197 -22.86 -6.88 -0.42
N PRO A 198 -23.14 -5.66 -0.89
CA PRO A 198 -22.44 -4.45 -0.47
C PRO A 198 -22.80 -3.94 0.94
N ASP A 199 -23.82 -4.51 1.61
CA ASP A 199 -24.32 -4.07 2.92
C ASP A 199 -23.84 -4.96 4.10
N ASP A 200 -23.05 -6.01 3.84
CA ASP A 200 -22.50 -6.89 4.88
C ASP A 200 -21.21 -6.32 5.50
N GLU A 201 -21.34 -5.76 6.71
CA GLU A 201 -20.24 -5.18 7.49
C GLU A 201 -19.39 -6.24 8.25
N ASP A 202 -19.84 -7.50 8.33
CA ASP A 202 -19.21 -8.57 9.12
C ASP A 202 -18.54 -9.62 8.23
N ILE A 203 -17.42 -9.25 7.59
CA ILE A 203 -16.59 -10.19 6.84
C ILE A 203 -15.77 -11.07 7.82
N ASP A 204 -16.36 -12.16 8.30
CA ASP A 204 -15.67 -13.17 9.11
C ASP A 204 -14.86 -14.13 8.21
N PHE A 205 -13.56 -14.27 8.49
CA PHE A 205 -12.60 -15.01 7.66
C PHE A 205 -12.41 -16.44 8.19
N ASP A 206 -12.91 -17.44 7.45
CA ASP A 206 -12.69 -18.87 7.74
C ASP A 206 -11.48 -19.42 6.94
N ALA A 207 -10.36 -19.58 7.65
CA ALA A 207 -9.08 -20.01 7.08
C ALA A 207 -9.02 -21.51 6.73
N GLU A 208 -9.84 -22.37 7.37
CA GLU A 208 -9.70 -23.83 7.27
C GLU A 208 -10.47 -24.42 6.10
N LYS A 209 -11.62 -23.83 5.75
CA LYS A 209 -12.42 -24.22 4.59
C LYS A 209 -11.65 -24.05 3.27
N TYR A 210 -10.81 -23.02 3.20
CA TYR A 210 -10.14 -22.59 1.96
C TYR A 210 -8.93 -23.44 1.56
N GLN A 211 -8.21 -24.01 2.52
CA GLN A 211 -7.02 -24.84 2.23
C GLN A 211 -7.36 -26.07 1.38
N LYS A 212 -8.63 -26.48 1.33
CA LYS A 212 -9.14 -27.61 0.56
C LYS A 212 -9.53 -27.28 -0.88
N GLU A 213 -9.84 -26.02 -1.21
CA GLU A 213 -10.50 -25.67 -2.49
C GLU A 213 -9.58 -25.00 -3.54
N GLU A 214 -8.38 -24.54 -3.16
CA GLU A 214 -7.60 -23.58 -3.97
C GLU A 214 -6.31 -24.10 -4.62
N ALA A 215 -6.32 -25.34 -5.10
CA ALA A 215 -5.32 -25.80 -6.07
C ALA A 215 -5.81 -25.52 -7.51
N GLY A 216 -5.77 -24.28 -8.00
CA GLY A 216 -6.02 -24.11 -9.44
C GLY A 216 -6.08 -22.74 -10.11
N ASN A 217 -6.35 -21.62 -9.44
CA ASN A 217 -6.74 -20.40 -10.18
C ASN A 217 -5.79 -19.22 -9.97
N ALA A 218 -4.90 -19.01 -10.94
CA ALA A 218 -4.10 -17.79 -11.08
C ALA A 218 -5.00 -16.53 -11.17
N VAL A 219 -4.48 -15.39 -10.71
CA VAL A 219 -5.19 -14.10 -10.64
C VAL A 219 -5.72 -13.69 -12.01
N ASN A 220 -7.03 -13.55 -12.07
CA ASN A 220 -7.68 -12.81 -13.14
C ASN A 220 -8.40 -11.60 -12.52
N GLU A 221 -7.85 -10.40 -12.73
CA GLU A 221 -8.46 -9.11 -12.31
C GLU A 221 -9.62 -8.70 -13.22
N THR A 222 -10.07 -9.56 -14.16
CA THR A 222 -11.23 -9.28 -15.04
C THR A 222 -12.49 -8.86 -14.26
N PHE A 223 -12.57 -9.18 -12.96
CA PHE A 223 -13.68 -8.75 -12.11
C PHE A 223 -13.60 -7.27 -11.66
N LEU A 224 -12.43 -6.63 -11.72
CA LEU A 224 -12.26 -5.19 -11.50
C LEU A 224 -12.29 -4.48 -12.86
N PRO A 225 -13.33 -3.70 -13.18
CA PRO A 225 -13.41 -2.96 -14.44
C PRO A 225 -12.48 -1.73 -14.41
N ILE A 226 -11.19 -1.92 -14.16
CA ILE A 226 -10.15 -0.89 -14.06
C ILE A 226 -9.11 -1.15 -15.15
N THR A 227 -8.76 -0.11 -15.90
CA THR A 227 -7.69 -0.20 -16.90
C THR A 227 -6.38 0.29 -16.27
N SER A 228 -5.35 -0.57 -16.24
CA SER A 228 -4.05 -0.22 -15.66
C SER A 228 -2.88 -0.78 -16.48
N SER A 229 -1.76 -0.05 -16.47
CA SER A 229 -0.51 -0.48 -17.09
C SER A 229 0.38 -1.33 -16.17
N HIS A 230 0.20 -1.26 -14.85
CA HIS A 230 0.98 -2.02 -13.87
C HIS A 230 0.16 -2.34 -12.62
N TYR A 231 0.49 -3.42 -11.94
CA TYR A 231 -0.07 -3.76 -10.62
C TYR A 231 1.02 -4.02 -9.58
N LEU A 232 0.87 -3.37 -8.42
CA LEU A 232 1.70 -3.60 -7.25
C LEU A 232 0.85 -4.07 -6.08
N TYR A 233 1.26 -5.16 -5.46
CA TYR A 233 0.59 -5.76 -4.32
C TYR A 233 1.45 -5.57 -3.09
N LEU A 234 0.88 -5.01 -2.03
CA LEU A 234 1.58 -4.70 -0.79
C LEU A 234 1.04 -5.60 0.33
N SER A 235 1.79 -6.62 0.71
CA SER A 235 1.40 -7.52 1.80
C SER A 235 2.21 -7.26 3.06
N GLY A 236 1.58 -7.39 4.23
CA GLY A 236 2.23 -7.39 5.54
C GLY A 236 2.52 -8.79 6.09
N THR A 237 1.99 -9.84 5.46
CA THR A 237 1.99 -11.22 5.95
C THR A 237 2.90 -12.12 5.09
N PRO A 238 4.21 -12.23 5.43
CA PRO A 238 5.22 -12.87 4.60
C PRO A 238 4.95 -14.30 4.16
N PHE A 239 4.17 -15.06 4.92
CA PHE A 239 4.12 -16.52 4.76
C PHE A 239 3.01 -17.04 3.84
N ARG A 240 1.90 -16.31 3.69
CA ARG A 240 0.71 -16.85 3.01
C ARG A 240 0.78 -16.78 1.48
N ALA A 241 1.46 -15.77 0.91
CA ALA A 241 1.47 -15.55 -0.54
C ALA A 241 2.47 -16.44 -1.32
N MET A 242 3.44 -17.06 -0.66
CA MET A 242 4.51 -17.84 -1.33
C MET A 242 4.08 -19.25 -1.73
N HIS A 243 3.00 -19.79 -1.15
CA HIS A 243 2.63 -21.21 -1.28
C HIS A 243 1.60 -21.51 -2.37
N SER A 244 0.99 -20.51 -3.00
CA SER A 244 -0.15 -20.68 -3.91
C SER A 244 0.19 -20.76 -5.40
N GLY A 245 1.42 -20.43 -5.80
CA GLY A 245 1.84 -20.41 -7.21
C GLY A 245 1.25 -19.25 -8.02
N GLU A 246 0.60 -18.28 -7.37
CA GLU A 246 -0.02 -17.10 -8.00
C GLU A 246 1.01 -16.11 -8.57
N PHE A 247 2.08 -15.88 -7.81
CA PHE A 247 3.24 -15.11 -8.21
C PHE A 247 4.42 -16.06 -8.37
N ILE A 248 5.15 -15.93 -9.47
CA ILE A 248 6.44 -16.61 -9.62
C ILE A 248 7.49 -15.90 -8.77
N GLU A 249 8.56 -16.60 -8.38
CA GLU A 249 9.60 -16.09 -7.49
C GLU A 249 10.18 -14.74 -7.96
N GLU A 250 10.31 -14.55 -9.28
CA GLU A 250 10.79 -13.31 -9.88
C GLU A 250 9.90 -12.10 -9.59
N GLN A 251 8.59 -12.32 -9.40
CA GLN A 251 7.57 -11.30 -9.11
C GLN A 251 7.47 -10.91 -7.62
N ILE A 252 8.25 -11.54 -6.74
CA ILE A 252 8.10 -11.35 -5.29
C ILE A 252 9.37 -10.74 -4.70
N PHE A 253 9.22 -9.60 -4.03
CA PHE A 253 10.22 -9.10 -3.09
C PHE A 253 9.83 -9.43 -1.66
N ASN A 254 10.71 -10.11 -0.93
CA ASN A 254 10.51 -10.52 0.46
C ASN A 254 11.35 -9.68 1.41
N TRP A 255 10.74 -9.20 2.50
CA TRP A 255 11.46 -8.60 3.62
C TRP A 255 10.79 -8.89 4.96
N THR A 256 11.46 -9.68 5.79
CA THR A 256 10.93 -10.21 7.06
C THR A 256 11.45 -9.42 8.26
N TYR A 257 10.91 -9.75 9.44
CA TYR A 257 11.45 -9.25 10.71
C TYR A 257 12.87 -9.74 10.97
N SER A 258 13.21 -10.96 10.57
CA SER A 258 14.58 -11.49 10.70
C SER A 258 15.57 -10.72 9.83
N ASP A 259 15.17 -10.37 8.59
CA ASP A 259 15.98 -9.55 7.69
C ASP A 259 16.26 -8.17 8.28
N GLU A 260 15.24 -7.53 8.88
CA GLU A 260 15.42 -6.24 9.57
C GLU A 260 16.36 -6.35 10.77
N GLN A 261 16.22 -7.37 11.62
CA GLN A 261 17.11 -7.52 12.78
C GLN A 261 18.57 -7.76 12.33
N SER A 262 18.75 -8.55 11.27
CA SER A 262 20.08 -8.75 10.66
C SER A 262 20.64 -7.45 10.07
N ALA A 263 19.84 -6.66 9.36
CA ALA A 263 20.26 -5.37 8.83
C ALA A 263 20.59 -4.36 9.95
N LYS A 264 19.82 -4.39 11.05
CA LYS A 264 20.05 -3.56 12.22
C LYS A 264 21.38 -3.89 12.91
N GLU A 265 21.67 -5.18 13.10
CA GLU A 265 22.89 -5.67 13.76
C GLU A 265 24.14 -5.46 12.89
N ASN A 266 24.01 -5.68 11.58
CA ASN A 266 25.13 -5.62 10.63
C ASN A 266 25.32 -4.24 9.98
N TRP A 267 24.61 -3.20 10.42
CA TRP A 267 24.69 -1.87 9.82
C TRP A 267 26.11 -1.30 9.90
N LYS A 268 26.67 -0.91 8.75
CA LYS A 268 27.98 -0.26 8.64
C LYS A 268 27.78 1.20 8.21
N GLY A 269 28.00 2.13 9.14
CA GLY A 269 27.92 3.56 8.86
C GLY A 269 27.47 4.37 10.06
N LYS A 270 27.53 5.69 9.92
CA LYS A 270 26.91 6.61 10.88
C LYS A 270 25.39 6.61 10.65
N ASN A 271 24.61 6.85 11.70
CA ASN A 271 23.13 6.96 11.65
C ASN A 271 22.42 5.70 11.13
N ASN A 272 22.40 4.64 11.94
CA ASN A 272 21.66 3.41 11.64
C ASN A 272 20.14 3.68 11.56
N PRO A 273 19.51 3.52 10.37
CA PRO A 273 18.08 3.83 10.18
C PRO A 273 17.16 2.81 10.89
N TYR A 274 17.70 1.67 11.33
CA TYR A 274 16.96 0.63 12.04
C TYR A 274 17.03 0.79 13.57
N LEU A 275 17.78 1.77 14.09
CA LEU A 275 18.06 1.89 15.52
C LEU A 275 16.78 2.07 16.35
N SER A 276 15.87 2.91 15.86
CA SER A 276 14.56 3.21 16.46
C SER A 276 13.55 2.07 16.35
N LEU A 277 13.81 1.07 15.48
CA LEU A 277 12.88 -0.03 15.25
C LEU A 277 12.95 -1.03 16.42
N PRO A 278 11.81 -1.57 16.86
CA PRO A 278 11.78 -2.41 18.04
C PRO A 278 12.55 -3.71 17.84
N ARG A 279 13.09 -4.22 18.94
CA ARG A 279 13.69 -5.55 18.99
C ARG A 279 12.61 -6.61 18.83
N MET A 280 12.88 -7.65 18.05
CA MET A 280 12.03 -8.82 17.98
C MET A 280 12.31 -9.75 19.18
N VAL A 281 11.27 -10.17 19.88
CA VAL A 281 11.33 -11.23 20.90
C VAL A 281 10.37 -12.33 20.48
N MET A 282 10.90 -13.50 20.15
CA MET A 282 10.09 -14.66 19.80
C MET A 282 9.90 -15.54 21.04
N MET A 283 8.65 -15.74 21.45
CA MET A 283 8.30 -16.62 22.56
C MET A 283 7.57 -17.84 22.01
N THR A 284 8.08 -19.03 22.31
CA THR A 284 7.42 -20.29 22.00
C THR A 284 6.67 -20.77 23.23
N TYR A 285 5.34 -20.81 23.16
CA TYR A 285 4.52 -21.40 24.21
C TYR A 285 4.22 -22.85 23.85
N LYS A 286 4.58 -23.77 24.74
CA LYS A 286 4.11 -25.15 24.67
C LYS A 286 2.74 -25.21 25.33
N ILE A 287 1.71 -25.52 24.55
CA ILE A 287 0.37 -25.75 25.10
C ILE A 287 0.46 -26.93 26.10
N PRO A 288 -0.02 -26.76 27.35
CA PRO A 288 -0.06 -27.84 28.32
C PRO A 288 -0.82 -29.05 27.80
N GLU A 289 -0.38 -30.25 28.15
CA GLU A 289 -1.00 -31.50 27.66
C GLU A 289 -2.49 -31.59 27.99
N SER A 290 -2.92 -31.00 29.11
CA SER A 290 -4.32 -30.93 29.54
C SER A 290 -5.22 -30.09 28.63
N ILE A 291 -4.66 -29.11 27.90
CA ILE A 291 -5.41 -28.32 26.89
C ILE A 291 -5.37 -29.03 25.54
N ARG A 292 -4.27 -29.74 25.24
CA ARG A 292 -4.18 -30.59 24.03
C ARG A 292 -5.22 -31.69 24.03
N SER A 293 -5.43 -32.38 25.15
CA SER A 293 -6.43 -33.45 25.25
C SER A 293 -7.84 -32.95 24.94
N VAL A 294 -8.23 -31.79 25.48
CA VAL A 294 -9.53 -31.14 25.21
C VAL A 294 -9.65 -30.69 23.75
N ALA A 295 -8.57 -30.22 23.13
CA ALA A 295 -8.58 -29.80 21.73
C ALA A 295 -8.57 -30.99 20.73
N SER A 296 -8.07 -32.15 21.13
CA SER A 296 -8.09 -33.38 20.33
C SER A 296 -9.37 -34.21 20.50
N GLU A 297 -10.21 -33.91 21.50
CA GLU A 297 -11.51 -34.55 21.73
C GLU A 297 -12.65 -33.81 20.99
N GLY A 298 -12.41 -33.37 19.75
CA GLY A 298 -13.36 -32.57 18.96
C GLY A 298 -14.82 -33.06 19.01
N GLU A 299 -15.72 -32.08 19.12
CA GLU A 299 -17.18 -32.06 18.83
C GLU A 299 -17.99 -33.36 19.06
N PHE A 300 -18.92 -33.29 20.03
CA PHE A 300 -20.20 -34.01 19.95
C PHE A 300 -21.22 -33.15 19.23
#